data_AF-A0A849IME0-F1
#
_entry.id   AF-A0A849IME0-F1
#
_cell.length_a   1.000
_cell.length_b   1.000
_cell.length_c   1.000
_cell.angle_alpha   90.00
_cell.angle_beta   90.00
_cell.angle_gamma   90.00
#
_symmetry.space_group_name_H-M   'P 1'
#
loop_
_entity.id
_entity.type
_entity.pdbx_description
1 polymer ?
#
loop_
_entity_poly.entity_id
_entity_poly.type
_entity_poly.pdbx_seq_one_letter_code
_entity_poly.pdbx_strand_id
1 'polypeptide(L)'
;MGILDTLEFLLGNWRVDRRIQDHVLESDGHFQGTASISAWESLSDYDTLVRATMSEAGELRFGAYNGTATRRLELSRLERFAVVSVAFSDGRPFVDLDLRRGTWQSGHVCGNDNYQIITTVLSDDSFEERWQVTGAAKRYDAVTNFVRY
;
A
#
# COMPACT_ATOMS: atom_id res chain seq x y z
N MET A 1 -18.26 -1.08 -2.35
CA MET A 1 -18.57 0.25 -2.90
C MET A 1 -17.46 0.62 -3.88
N GLY A 2 -17.78 1.15 -5.07
CA GLY A 2 -16.76 1.55 -6.05
C GLY A 2 -16.27 2.99 -5.83
N ILE A 3 -15.05 3.29 -6.26
CA ILE A 3 -14.43 4.63 -6.15
C ILE A 3 -14.24 5.23 -7.54
N LEU A 4 -14.70 6.46 -7.78
CA LEU A 4 -14.58 7.08 -9.10
C LEU A 4 -13.12 7.32 -9.50
N ASP A 5 -12.32 7.81 -8.56
CA ASP A 5 -10.92 8.15 -8.75
C ASP A 5 -10.07 7.55 -7.62
N THR A 6 -9.33 6.49 -7.94
CA THR A 6 -8.50 5.75 -6.98
C THR A 6 -7.47 6.65 -6.32
N LEU A 7 -6.80 7.54 -7.07
CA LEU A 7 -5.77 8.39 -6.50
C LEU A 7 -6.38 9.41 -5.54
N GLU A 8 -7.46 10.06 -5.96
CA GLU A 8 -8.17 11.05 -5.14
C GLU A 8 -8.65 10.45 -3.82
N PHE A 9 -9.23 9.23 -3.86
CA PHE A 9 -9.62 8.51 -2.67
C PHE A 9 -8.46 8.28 -1.70
N LEU A 10 -7.26 7.96 -2.21
CA LEU A 10 -6.09 7.68 -1.37
C LEU A 10 -5.48 8.92 -0.73
N LEU A 11 -5.63 10.11 -1.32
CA LEU A 11 -5.02 11.33 -0.78
C LEU A 11 -5.50 11.61 0.64
N GLY A 12 -4.60 12.12 1.49
CA GLY A 12 -4.90 12.50 2.87
C GLY A 12 -4.13 11.68 3.91
N ASN A 13 -4.62 11.71 5.15
CA ASN A 13 -3.99 11.08 6.30
C ASN A 13 -4.79 9.87 6.77
N TRP A 14 -4.07 8.82 7.16
CA TRP A 14 -4.63 7.53 7.52
C TRP A 14 -3.99 7.00 8.79
N ARG A 15 -4.80 6.50 9.71
CA ARG A 15 -4.34 5.59 10.76
C ARG A 15 -4.15 4.22 10.14
N VAL A 16 -3.09 3.52 10.55
CA VAL A 16 -2.72 2.22 10.02
C VAL A 16 -2.61 1.22 11.17
N ASP A 17 -3.37 0.14 11.11
CA ASP A 17 -3.24 -1.03 11.98
C ASP A 17 -3.01 -2.27 11.12
N ARG A 18 -1.87 -2.94 11.31
CA ARG A 18 -1.49 -4.11 10.52
C ARG A 18 -1.23 -5.30 11.41
N ARG A 19 -1.94 -6.39 11.18
CA ARG A 19 -1.67 -7.71 11.77
C ARG A 19 -0.92 -8.57 10.79
N ILE A 20 0.09 -9.28 11.27
CA ILE A 20 0.95 -10.15 10.47
C ILE A 20 0.92 -11.52 11.13
N GLN A 21 0.75 -12.57 10.35
CA GLN A 21 0.87 -13.95 10.79
C GLN A 21 2.05 -14.56 10.02
N ASP A 22 3.18 -14.75 10.70
CA ASP A 22 4.38 -15.33 10.10
C ASP A 22 4.36 -16.86 10.24
N HIS A 23 4.48 -17.53 9.11
CA HIS A 23 4.40 -18.99 8.98
C HIS A 23 5.77 -19.67 9.00
N VAL A 24 6.87 -18.91 9.09
CA VAL A 24 8.24 -19.42 9.21
C VAL A 24 8.67 -19.43 10.68
N LEU A 25 8.41 -18.33 11.38
CA LEU A 25 8.68 -18.14 12.81
C LEU A 25 7.51 -18.59 13.68
N GLU A 26 6.36 -18.92 13.07
CA GLU A 26 5.11 -19.30 13.77
C GLU A 26 4.73 -18.26 14.84
N SER A 27 4.78 -16.97 14.45
CA SER A 27 4.58 -15.85 15.37
C SER A 27 3.76 -14.75 14.74
N ASP A 28 3.04 -14.02 15.60
CA ASP A 28 2.25 -12.87 15.19
C ASP A 28 3.06 -11.57 15.25
N GLY A 29 2.76 -10.68 14.31
CA GLY A 29 3.25 -9.32 14.26
C GLY A 29 2.14 -8.29 14.34
N HIS A 30 2.49 -7.11 14.81
CA HIS A 30 1.58 -5.97 14.88
C HIS A 30 2.32 -4.67 14.57
N PHE A 31 1.81 -3.92 13.61
CA PHE A 31 2.24 -2.56 13.34
C PHE A 31 1.10 -1.58 13.61
N GLN A 32 1.42 -0.48 14.29
CA GLN A 32 0.50 0.64 14.50
C GLN A 32 1.20 1.94 14.14
N GLY A 33 0.55 2.75 13.31
CA GLY A 33 1.15 3.98 12.83
C GLY A 33 0.18 4.82 12.01
N THR A 34 0.78 5.64 11.15
CA THR A 34 0.06 6.54 10.25
C THR A 34 0.67 6.51 8.86
N ALA A 35 -0.15 6.81 7.85
CA ALA A 35 0.30 7.09 6.49
C ALA A 35 -0.25 8.43 6.01
N SER A 36 0.58 9.21 5.33
CA SER A 36 0.18 10.44 4.64
C SER A 36 0.40 10.26 3.14
N ILE A 37 -0.61 10.55 2.33
CA ILE A 37 -0.55 10.51 0.87
C ILE A 37 -0.80 11.91 0.34
N SER A 38 0.24 12.54 -0.21
CA SER A 38 0.20 13.93 -0.65
C SER A 38 0.50 14.03 -2.14
N ALA A 39 -0.43 14.65 -2.88
CA ALA A 39 -0.26 14.91 -4.29
C ALA A 39 0.74 16.04 -4.56
N TRP A 40 1.41 15.96 -5.70
CA TRP A 40 2.24 17.01 -6.25
C TRP A 40 2.18 16.95 -7.78
N GLU A 41 2.28 18.11 -8.42
CA GLU A 41 2.25 18.21 -9.87
C GLU A 41 3.66 18.06 -10.43
N SER A 42 3.80 17.19 -11.43
CA SER A 42 5.00 17.13 -12.25
C SER A 42 4.66 17.69 -13.62
N LEU A 43 5.31 18.79 -13.99
CA LEU A 43 5.26 19.29 -15.36
C LEU A 43 6.14 18.37 -16.21
N SER A 44 5.53 17.69 -17.18
CA SER A 44 6.26 17.12 -18.32
C SER A 44 5.97 17.96 -19.56
N ASP A 45 6.88 17.95 -20.53
CA ASP A 45 6.78 18.75 -21.76
C ASP A 45 5.48 18.51 -22.57
N TYR A 46 4.71 17.47 -22.23
CA TYR A 46 3.53 17.05 -22.99
C TYR A 46 2.27 16.79 -22.13
N ASP A 47 2.36 16.80 -20.78
CA ASP A 47 1.19 16.60 -19.91
C ASP A 47 1.44 16.99 -18.44
N THR A 48 0.36 17.33 -17.73
CA THR A 48 0.36 17.53 -16.27
C THR A 48 0.00 16.21 -15.60
N LEU A 49 1.03 15.49 -15.15
CA LEU A 49 0.83 14.21 -14.48
C LEU A 49 0.66 14.42 -12.97
N VAL A 50 -0.51 14.07 -12.43
CA VAL A 50 -0.73 14.06 -10.98
C VAL A 50 0.04 12.88 -10.38
N ARG A 51 1.06 13.22 -9.59
CA ARG A 51 1.84 12.28 -8.78
C ARG A 51 1.44 12.43 -7.32
N ALA A 52 1.70 11.43 -6.51
CA ALA A 52 1.61 11.55 -5.06
C ALA A 52 2.70 10.72 -4.39
N THR A 53 3.03 11.08 -3.17
CA THR A 53 3.96 10.32 -2.33
C THR A 53 3.21 9.83 -1.10
N MET A 54 3.28 8.52 -0.84
CA MET A 54 2.88 7.93 0.43
C MET A 54 4.08 7.85 1.37
N SER A 55 3.92 8.31 2.60
CA SER A 55 4.87 8.09 3.70
C SER A 55 4.13 7.44 4.88
N GLU A 56 4.54 6.22 5.25
CA GLU A 56 4.03 5.45 6.38
C GLU A 56 5.12 5.34 7.46
N ALA A 57 4.75 5.56 8.71
CA ALA A 57 5.62 5.41 9.86
C ALA A 57 4.83 4.94 11.09
N GLY A 58 5.45 4.15 11.95
CA GLY A 58 4.84 3.63 13.16
C GLY A 58 5.72 2.62 13.88
N GLU A 59 5.16 1.96 14.89
CA GLU A 59 5.86 0.96 15.68
C GLU A 59 5.47 -0.45 15.23
N LEU A 60 6.47 -1.29 14.96
CA LEU A 60 6.34 -2.69 14.58
C LEU A 60 6.86 -3.58 15.71
N ARG A 61 6.02 -4.53 16.13
CA ARG A 61 6.39 -5.68 16.94
C ARG A 61 6.34 -6.92 16.06
N PHE A 62 7.46 -7.60 15.89
CA PHE A 62 7.56 -8.78 15.02
C PHE A 62 8.73 -9.68 15.42
N GLY A 63 8.43 -10.89 15.90
CA GLY A 63 9.43 -11.76 16.50
C GLY A 63 10.20 -11.05 17.61
N ALA A 64 11.54 -10.99 17.50
CA ALA A 64 12.40 -10.27 18.44
C ALA A 64 12.49 -8.76 18.19
N TYR A 65 11.98 -8.27 17.05
CA TYR A 65 12.04 -6.86 16.69
C TYR A 65 10.91 -6.07 17.36
N ASN A 66 11.25 -4.95 17.99
CA ASN A 66 10.32 -3.96 18.50
C ASN A 66 10.90 -2.55 18.27
N GLY A 67 10.28 -1.78 17.39
CA GLY A 67 10.70 -0.42 17.10
C GLY A 67 10.08 0.16 15.85
N THR A 68 10.60 1.31 15.45
CA THR A 68 10.05 2.10 14.35
C THR A 68 10.25 1.44 12.98
N ALA A 69 9.15 1.27 12.25
CA ALA A 69 9.14 0.85 10.85
C ALA A 69 8.59 1.96 9.96
N THR A 70 9.13 2.08 8.74
CA THR A 70 8.69 3.07 7.75
C THR A 70 8.54 2.45 6.37
N ARG A 71 7.67 3.04 5.55
CA ARG A 71 7.48 2.68 4.14
C ARG A 71 7.21 3.95 3.34
N ARG A 72 7.90 4.10 2.20
CA ARG A 72 7.67 5.19 1.25
C ARG A 72 7.41 4.62 -0.13
N LEU A 73 6.37 5.14 -0.78
CA LEU A 73 5.93 4.72 -2.12
C LEU A 73 5.57 5.95 -2.94
N GLU A 74 5.80 5.86 -4.24
CA GLU A 74 5.44 6.90 -5.21
C GLU A 74 4.25 6.41 -6.04
N LEU A 75 3.23 7.25 -6.16
CA LEU A 75 1.97 6.96 -6.81
C LEU A 75 1.82 7.87 -8.02
N SER A 76 1.29 7.33 -9.11
CA SER A 76 1.14 8.05 -10.36
C SER A 76 -0.15 7.64 -11.03
N ARG A 77 -1.02 8.60 -11.31
CA ARG A 77 -2.19 8.35 -12.14
C ARG A 77 -1.72 8.00 -13.55
N LEU A 78 -2.25 6.93 -14.14
CA LEU A 78 -1.99 6.63 -15.55
C LEU A 78 -3.05 7.33 -16.40
N GLU A 79 -2.63 8.25 -17.28
CA GLU A 79 -3.49 8.98 -18.24
C GLU A 79 -4.56 8.05 -18.88
N ARG A 80 -5.82 8.50 -18.85
CA ARG A 80 -7.09 7.84 -19.29
C ARG A 80 -7.69 6.74 -18.42
N PHE A 81 -6.99 6.20 -17.43
CA PHE A 81 -7.53 5.14 -16.59
C PHE A 81 -7.45 5.54 -15.12
N ALA A 82 -8.48 5.29 -14.32
CA ALA A 82 -8.44 5.48 -12.86
C ALA A 82 -7.50 4.49 -12.14
N VAL A 83 -6.55 3.91 -12.89
CA VAL A 83 -5.49 3.03 -12.43
C VAL A 83 -4.34 3.90 -11.93
N VAL A 84 -3.88 3.58 -10.73
CA VAL A 84 -2.72 4.20 -10.12
C VAL A 84 -1.57 3.22 -10.22
N SER A 85 -0.47 3.66 -10.82
CA SER A 85 0.81 2.95 -10.73
C SER A 85 1.48 3.31 -9.42
N VAL A 86 1.93 2.31 -8.69
CA VAL A 86 2.65 2.44 -7.42
C VAL A 86 4.06 1.92 -7.62
N ALA A 87 5.06 2.67 -7.18
CA ALA A 87 6.47 2.35 -7.29
C ALA A 87 7.19 2.53 -5.95
N PHE A 88 8.30 1.82 -5.80
CA PHE A 88 9.28 2.13 -4.76
C PHE A 88 9.91 3.50 -5.02
N SER A 89 10.48 4.14 -3.98
CA SER A 89 11.16 5.44 -4.13
C SER A 89 12.39 5.41 -5.03
N ASP A 90 12.93 4.23 -5.36
CA ASP A 90 13.99 4.04 -6.35
C ASP A 90 13.46 3.92 -7.79
N GLY A 91 12.14 4.03 -7.99
CA GLY A 91 11.46 3.95 -9.28
C GLY A 91 11.12 2.54 -9.75
N ARG A 92 11.54 1.48 -9.03
CA ARG A 92 11.13 0.11 -9.38
C ARG A 92 9.62 -0.05 -9.20
N PRO A 93 8.91 -0.73 -10.13
CA PRO A 93 7.48 -0.98 -10.00
C PRO A 93 7.16 -1.74 -8.71
N PHE A 94 6.08 -1.32 -8.05
CA PHE A 94 5.54 -2.00 -6.88
C PHE A 94 4.26 -2.74 -7.23
N VAL A 95 3.16 -2.04 -7.51
CA VAL A 95 1.90 -2.65 -7.98
C VAL A 95 1.10 -1.62 -8.79
N ASP A 96 0.03 -2.07 -9.44
CA ASP A 96 -1.04 -1.19 -9.88
C ASP A 96 -2.24 -1.25 -8.91
N LEU A 97 -3.13 -0.29 -9.02
CA LEU A 97 -4.32 -0.20 -8.19
C LEU A 97 -5.49 0.45 -8.93
N ASP A 98 -6.64 -0.23 -8.99
CA ASP A 98 -7.90 0.30 -9.54
C ASP A 98 -9.08 -0.04 -8.62
N LEU A 99 -9.53 0.95 -7.85
CA LEU A 99 -10.61 0.78 -6.87
C LEU A 99 -12.00 1.11 -7.42
N ARG A 100 -12.16 1.28 -8.73
CA ARG A 100 -13.49 1.56 -9.34
C ARG A 100 -14.53 0.51 -9.06
N ARG A 101 -14.12 -0.74 -8.88
CA ARG A 101 -15.02 -1.85 -8.53
C ARG A 101 -15.05 -2.14 -7.02
N GLY A 102 -14.35 -1.33 -6.23
CA GLY A 102 -14.25 -1.46 -4.77
C GLY A 102 -13.25 -2.49 -4.27
N THR A 103 -12.68 -3.31 -5.16
CA THR A 103 -11.62 -4.26 -4.83
C THR A 103 -10.68 -4.39 -6.00
N TRP A 104 -9.40 -4.58 -5.71
CA TRP A 104 -8.37 -4.83 -6.70
C TRP A 104 -7.38 -5.87 -6.19
N GLN A 105 -6.95 -6.78 -7.05
CA GLN A 105 -5.88 -7.72 -6.75
C GLN A 105 -4.66 -7.37 -7.60
N SER A 106 -3.52 -7.26 -6.95
CA SER A 106 -2.23 -6.99 -7.57
C SER A 106 -1.14 -7.84 -6.93
N GLY A 107 0.06 -7.78 -7.48
CA GLY A 107 1.20 -8.48 -6.92
C GLY A 107 2.51 -8.09 -7.58
N HIS A 108 3.61 -8.44 -6.93
CA HIS A 108 4.95 -8.22 -7.46
C HIS A 108 5.95 -9.21 -6.91
N VAL A 109 7.08 -9.28 -7.62
CA VAL A 109 8.25 -10.04 -7.20
C VAL A 109 9.26 -9.08 -6.59
N CYS A 110 9.76 -9.41 -5.41
CA CYS A 110 10.85 -8.70 -4.78
C CYS A 110 11.95 -9.70 -4.40
N GLY A 111 13.04 -9.72 -5.17
CA GLY A 111 14.06 -10.75 -5.02
C GLY A 111 13.49 -12.14 -5.32
N ASN A 112 13.55 -13.04 -4.34
CA ASN A 112 13.04 -14.42 -4.45
C ASN A 112 11.63 -14.59 -3.85
N ASP A 113 11.01 -13.50 -3.43
CA ASP A 113 9.71 -13.51 -2.76
C ASP A 113 8.62 -13.01 -3.71
N ASN A 114 7.46 -13.66 -3.68
CA ASN A 114 6.25 -13.24 -4.39
C ASN A 114 5.26 -12.62 -3.40
N TYR A 115 4.74 -11.46 -3.76
CA TYR A 115 3.77 -10.70 -2.99
C TYR A 115 2.46 -10.68 -3.77
N GLN A 116 1.36 -11.03 -3.10
CA GLN A 116 -0.01 -10.85 -3.58
C GLN A 116 -0.74 -9.93 -2.62
N ILE A 117 -1.52 -9.01 -3.16
CA ILE A 117 -2.25 -8.00 -2.40
C ILE A 117 -3.67 -7.94 -2.92
N ILE A 118 -4.64 -7.92 -2.00
CA ILE A 118 -6.02 -7.55 -2.29
C ILE A 118 -6.32 -6.28 -1.52
N THR A 119 -6.62 -5.19 -2.22
CA THR A 119 -7.06 -3.94 -1.61
C THR A 119 -8.57 -3.81 -1.76
N THR A 120 -9.28 -3.59 -0.66
CA THR A 120 -10.75 -3.49 -0.62
C THR A 120 -11.20 -2.20 0.04
N VAL A 121 -12.09 -1.46 -0.63
CA VAL A 121 -12.76 -0.28 -0.10
C VAL A 121 -13.87 -0.72 0.85
N LEU A 122 -13.78 -0.29 2.11
CA LEU A 122 -14.76 -0.62 3.14
C LEU A 122 -15.78 0.50 3.33
N SER A 123 -15.36 1.76 3.19
CA SER A 123 -16.19 2.97 3.25
C SER A 123 -15.49 4.13 2.53
N ASP A 124 -16.09 5.33 2.55
CA ASP A 124 -15.47 6.55 1.97
C ASP A 124 -14.17 6.94 2.70
N ASP A 125 -14.02 6.49 3.95
CA ASP A 125 -12.91 6.86 4.84
C ASP A 125 -12.10 5.65 5.32
N SER A 126 -12.26 4.48 4.70
CA SER A 126 -11.51 3.30 5.09
C SER A 126 -11.32 2.27 3.98
N PHE A 127 -10.14 1.66 3.95
CA PHE A 127 -9.84 0.52 3.10
C PHE A 127 -8.95 -0.49 3.84
N GLU A 128 -8.94 -1.73 3.33
CA GLU A 128 -8.13 -2.83 3.85
C GLU A 128 -7.20 -3.33 2.76
N GLU A 129 -5.97 -3.70 3.13
CA GLU A 129 -5.07 -4.50 2.31
C GLU A 129 -4.85 -5.88 2.95
N ARG A 130 -5.09 -6.94 2.18
CA ARG A 130 -4.70 -8.30 2.54
C ARG A 130 -3.51 -8.73 1.73
N TRP A 131 -2.46 -9.16 2.41
CA TRP A 131 -1.20 -9.56 1.84
C TRP A 131 -1.01 -11.05 2.04
N GLN A 132 -0.57 -11.72 0.98
CA GLN A 132 0.00 -13.05 1.06
C GLN A 132 1.40 -12.99 0.46
N VAL A 133 2.39 -13.39 1.25
CA VAL A 133 3.79 -13.36 0.84
C VAL A 133 4.38 -14.75 0.92
N THR A 134 4.99 -15.18 -0.17
CA THR A 134 5.58 -16.51 -0.31
C THR A 134 6.99 -16.41 -0.85
N GLY A 135 7.93 -16.99 -0.13
CA GLY A 135 9.32 -17.14 -0.51
C GLY A 135 9.98 -18.25 0.30
N ALA A 136 11.23 -18.57 -0.04
CA ALA A 136 11.96 -19.64 0.64
C ALA A 136 12.28 -19.30 2.10
N ALA A 137 12.62 -18.03 2.38
CA ALA A 137 13.00 -17.55 3.71
C ALA A 137 11.91 -16.70 4.38
N LYS A 138 10.84 -16.34 3.67
CA LYS A 138 9.80 -15.44 4.14
C LYS A 138 8.44 -15.96 3.72
N ARG A 139 7.54 -16.16 4.68
CA ARG A 139 6.17 -16.60 4.41
C ARG A 139 5.23 -16.06 5.47
N TYR A 140 4.30 -15.21 5.07
CA TYR A 140 3.35 -14.62 6.00
C TYR A 140 2.10 -14.15 5.29
N ASP A 141 1.03 -14.05 6.06
CA ASP A 141 -0.15 -13.28 5.69
C ASP A 141 -0.20 -11.99 6.51
N ALA A 142 -0.76 -10.92 5.96
CA ALA A 142 -1.01 -9.72 6.73
C ALA A 142 -2.33 -9.06 6.34
N VAL A 143 -2.98 -8.44 7.31
CA VAL A 143 -4.16 -7.61 7.12
C VAL A 143 -3.85 -6.22 7.63
N THR A 144 -3.99 -5.22 6.77
CA THR A 144 -3.75 -3.81 7.10
C THR A 144 -5.03 -3.03 6.93
N ASN A 145 -5.46 -2.34 7.98
CA ASN A 145 -6.59 -1.42 7.94
C ASN A 145 -6.09 0.02 7.88
N PHE A 146 -6.66 0.79 6.97
CA PHE A 146 -6.45 2.22 6.83
C PHE A 146 -7.76 2.94 7.16
N VAL A 147 -7.70 3.91 8.07
CA VAL A 147 -8.86 4.72 8.47
C VAL A 147 -8.47 6.20 8.46
N ARG A 148 -9.21 7.01 7.70
CA ARG A 148 -8.95 8.46 7.57
C ARG A 148 -9.14 9.20 8.89
N TYR A 149 -8.40 10.30 9.08
CA TYR A 149 -8.58 11.23 10.20
C TYR A 149 -8.17 12.66 9.86
#